data_AF-A0A6J4VP85-F1
#
_entry.id   AF-A0A6J4VP85-F1
#
_cell.length_a   1.000
_cell.length_b   1.000
_cell.length_c   1.000
_cell.angle_alpha   90.00
_cell.angle_beta   90.00
_cell.angle_gamma   90.00
#
_symmetry.space_group_name_H-M   'P 1'
#
loop_
_entity.id
_entity.type
_entity.pdbx_description
1 polymer ?
#
loop_
_entity_poly.entity_id
_entity_poly.type
_entity_poly.pdbx_seq_one_letter_code
_entity_poly.pdbx_strand_id
1 'polypeptide(L)'
;MMERKVRAGIIGCGGIAKTHAAALAGLPEATFAACCDVDEARARALAEQYDVPHVFTDVGELLRSDTVDMVTICTPHPSHAGLVIAAAEAGVHVLCEKPLTIDLGEADRMVEAAERAGIKFGGIFQRRFWPAAQRIHRAVEAGELGRMTLAECQVRIWRPREYFARDAWRGKWTTEGGGALMNQAVHAIDLFQWYMGPITEIFGRYATLLHGDYIDVEDTVVATVVFANGALGIIEAATTVKPDLGFKVAVHGTSNAMVSVWEQPEGVAGVNDLWTIAGQEEHIDVFADGREKEPGFPEFHRLQIADFVRAVQEDREPAVTGAEARKALEIILAIYHSSRTGLPVRFPLDRAALVAAQA
;
A
#
# COMPACT_ATOMS: atom_id res chain seq x y z
N MET A 1 -34.61 4.64 -2.65
CA MET A 1 -34.14 4.62 -4.05
C MET A 1 -32.85 3.83 -4.05
N MET A 2 -32.66 2.86 -4.94
CA MET A 2 -31.35 2.23 -5.08
C MET A 2 -30.39 3.29 -5.64
N GLU A 3 -29.28 3.53 -4.94
CA GLU A 3 -28.25 4.47 -5.39
C GLU A 3 -27.66 4.02 -6.73
N ARG A 4 -27.23 5.00 -7.54
CA ARG A 4 -26.65 4.77 -8.87
C ARG A 4 -25.36 3.94 -8.72
N LYS A 5 -25.25 2.81 -9.41
CA LYS A 5 -24.02 2.02 -9.44
C LYS A 5 -22.87 2.79 -10.10
N VAL A 6 -21.66 2.65 -9.56
CA VAL A 6 -20.44 3.23 -10.13
C VAL A 6 -19.94 2.36 -11.28
N ARG A 7 -19.73 2.96 -12.45
CA ARG A 7 -19.11 2.27 -13.60
C ARG A 7 -17.59 2.23 -13.38
N ALA A 8 -17.03 1.06 -13.13
CA ALA A 8 -15.62 0.89 -12.84
C ALA A 8 -14.90 0.19 -13.98
N GLY A 9 -13.74 0.71 -14.38
CA GLY A 9 -12.83 0.08 -15.33
C GLY A 9 -11.52 -0.39 -14.68
N ILE A 10 -10.82 -1.31 -15.34
CA ILE A 10 -9.45 -1.71 -14.98
C ILE A 10 -8.48 -1.28 -16.08
N ILE A 11 -7.41 -0.58 -15.71
CA ILE A 11 -6.27 -0.27 -16.58
C ILE A 11 -5.10 -1.18 -16.19
N GLY A 12 -4.62 -2.00 -17.12
CA GLY A 12 -3.63 -3.05 -16.92
C GLY A 12 -4.26 -4.37 -16.49
N CYS A 13 -4.41 -5.32 -17.41
CA CYS A 13 -5.08 -6.61 -17.21
C CYS A 13 -4.08 -7.72 -16.83
N GLY A 14 -3.14 -7.40 -15.93
CA GLY A 14 -2.09 -8.30 -15.45
C GLY A 14 -2.51 -9.24 -14.31
N GLY A 15 -1.53 -9.74 -13.55
CA GLY A 15 -1.78 -10.70 -12.46
C GLY A 15 -2.70 -10.15 -11.36
N ILE A 16 -2.40 -8.95 -10.85
CA ILE A 16 -3.16 -8.31 -9.77
C ILE A 16 -4.56 -7.87 -10.23
N ALA A 17 -4.73 -7.59 -11.51
CA ALA A 17 -6.02 -7.21 -12.09
C ALA A 17 -7.11 -8.25 -11.87
N LYS A 18 -6.75 -9.54 -11.74
CA LYS A 18 -7.70 -10.62 -11.42
C LYS A 18 -8.35 -10.44 -10.05
N THR A 19 -7.59 -9.96 -9.07
CA THR A 19 -8.10 -9.65 -7.72
C THR A 19 -9.07 -8.47 -7.77
N HIS A 20 -8.73 -7.43 -8.53
CA HIS A 20 -9.59 -6.26 -8.74
C HIS A 20 -10.87 -6.61 -9.52
N ALA A 21 -10.76 -7.42 -10.57
CA ALA A 21 -11.89 -7.89 -11.37
C ALA A 21 -12.86 -8.74 -10.54
N ALA A 22 -12.32 -9.69 -9.76
CA ALA A 22 -13.13 -10.50 -8.83
C ALA A 22 -13.86 -9.63 -7.80
N ALA A 23 -13.19 -8.59 -7.28
CA ALA A 23 -13.82 -7.64 -6.38
C ALA A 23 -14.93 -6.85 -7.08
N LEU A 24 -14.64 -6.16 -8.19
CA LEU A 24 -15.61 -5.33 -8.90
C LEU A 24 -16.83 -6.12 -9.38
N ALA A 25 -16.63 -7.35 -9.89
CA ALA A 25 -17.74 -8.21 -10.32
C ALA A 25 -18.65 -8.64 -9.15
N GLY A 26 -18.10 -8.73 -7.94
CA GLY A 26 -18.84 -9.12 -6.73
C GLY A 26 -19.51 -7.96 -5.99
N LEU A 27 -19.29 -6.70 -6.39
CA LEU A 27 -19.81 -5.53 -5.67
C LEU A 27 -21.16 -5.08 -6.24
N PRO A 28 -22.26 -5.14 -5.45
CA PRO A 28 -23.57 -4.68 -5.93
C PRO A 28 -23.60 -3.18 -6.24
N GLU A 29 -22.73 -2.39 -5.62
CA GLU A 29 -22.57 -0.94 -5.82
C GLU A 29 -21.81 -0.58 -7.10
N ALA A 30 -21.12 -1.55 -7.72
CA ALA A 30 -20.32 -1.33 -8.92
C ALA A 30 -20.95 -2.00 -10.16
N THR A 31 -20.61 -1.45 -11.32
CA THR A 31 -20.73 -2.12 -12.62
C THR A 31 -19.32 -2.22 -13.18
N PHE A 32 -18.80 -3.44 -13.33
CA PHE A 32 -17.52 -3.65 -13.99
C PHE A 32 -17.69 -3.43 -15.50
N ALA A 33 -17.32 -2.23 -15.96
CA ALA A 33 -17.75 -1.69 -17.25
C ALA A 33 -16.68 -1.84 -18.35
N ALA A 34 -15.39 -1.78 -18.02
CA ALA A 34 -14.34 -1.80 -19.02
C ALA A 34 -13.03 -2.46 -18.57
N CYS A 35 -12.37 -3.15 -19.51
CA CYS A 35 -10.99 -3.60 -19.39
C CYS A 35 -10.11 -2.84 -20.39
N CYS A 36 -8.96 -2.34 -19.95
CA CYS A 36 -7.99 -1.65 -20.80
C CYS A 36 -6.59 -2.20 -20.60
N ASP A 37 -5.94 -2.63 -21.68
CA ASP A 37 -4.54 -3.05 -21.68
C ASP A 37 -3.95 -2.81 -23.08
N VAL A 38 -2.68 -2.42 -23.14
CA VAL A 38 -1.95 -2.29 -24.41
C VAL A 38 -1.85 -3.62 -25.17
N ASP A 39 -1.93 -4.73 -24.44
CA ASP A 39 -2.11 -6.08 -24.98
C ASP A 39 -3.62 -6.41 -25.03
N GLU A 40 -4.20 -6.27 -26.22
CA GLU A 40 -5.62 -6.51 -26.47
C GLU A 40 -6.07 -7.91 -26.02
N ALA A 41 -5.21 -8.93 -26.16
CA ALA A 41 -5.57 -10.30 -25.78
C ALA A 41 -5.76 -10.42 -24.27
N ARG A 42 -4.96 -9.71 -23.46
CA ARG A 42 -5.14 -9.67 -22.00
C ARG A 42 -6.43 -8.95 -21.61
N ALA A 43 -6.72 -7.82 -22.24
CA ALA A 43 -7.95 -7.07 -21.97
C ALA A 43 -9.20 -7.87 -22.33
N ARG A 44 -9.20 -8.52 -23.51
CA ARG A 44 -10.30 -9.40 -23.95
C ARG A 44 -10.49 -10.60 -23.04
N ALA A 45 -9.40 -11.30 -22.67
CA ALA A 45 -9.49 -12.46 -21.81
C ALA A 45 -10.09 -12.15 -20.43
N LEU A 46 -9.69 -11.01 -19.82
CA LEU A 46 -10.27 -10.58 -18.55
C LEU A 46 -11.73 -10.14 -18.72
N ALA A 47 -12.07 -9.45 -19.81
CA ALA A 47 -13.43 -9.03 -20.09
C ALA A 47 -14.38 -10.22 -20.30
N GLU A 48 -13.97 -11.21 -21.09
CA GLU A 48 -14.73 -12.46 -21.32
C GLU A 48 -14.96 -13.25 -20.03
N GLN A 49 -13.98 -13.29 -19.13
CA GLN A 49 -14.10 -14.00 -17.85
C GLN A 49 -15.21 -13.43 -16.94
N TYR A 50 -15.51 -12.13 -17.05
CA TYR A 50 -16.43 -11.41 -16.17
C TYR A 50 -17.60 -10.75 -16.91
N ASP A 51 -17.84 -11.12 -18.18
CA ASP A 51 -18.89 -10.56 -19.04
C ASP A 51 -18.84 -9.01 -19.15
N VAL A 52 -17.63 -8.44 -19.20
CA VAL A 52 -17.41 -6.99 -19.30
C VAL A 52 -17.62 -6.52 -20.74
N PRO A 53 -18.51 -5.55 -20.99
CA PRO A 53 -18.94 -5.20 -22.35
C PRO A 53 -17.91 -4.40 -23.16
N HIS A 54 -16.98 -3.70 -22.50
CA HIS A 54 -16.06 -2.79 -23.18
C HIS A 54 -14.60 -3.20 -23.00
N VAL A 55 -13.89 -3.26 -24.13
CA VAL A 55 -12.44 -3.53 -24.19
C VAL A 55 -11.78 -2.37 -24.91
N PHE A 56 -10.72 -1.83 -24.31
CA PHE A 56 -9.92 -0.75 -24.87
C PHE A 56 -8.45 -1.16 -24.92
N THR A 57 -7.71 -0.61 -25.89
CA THR A 57 -6.25 -0.76 -25.99
C THR A 57 -5.51 0.56 -25.77
N ASP A 58 -6.24 1.68 -25.76
CA ASP A 58 -5.74 3.01 -25.45
C ASP A 58 -6.44 3.59 -24.22
N VAL A 59 -5.65 4.09 -23.28
CA VAL A 59 -6.17 4.68 -22.04
C VAL A 59 -6.89 6.00 -22.31
N GLY A 60 -6.39 6.81 -23.23
CA GLY A 60 -7.03 8.08 -23.58
C GLY A 60 -8.39 7.91 -24.25
N GLU A 61 -8.60 6.82 -25.00
CA GLU A 61 -9.90 6.41 -25.51
C GLU A 61 -10.85 5.99 -24.40
N LEU A 62 -10.41 5.12 -23.47
CA LEU A 62 -11.21 4.73 -22.30
C LEU A 62 -11.64 5.94 -21.47
N LEU A 63 -10.71 6.84 -21.16
CA LEU A 63 -10.98 7.97 -20.27
C LEU A 63 -11.92 9.01 -20.91
N ARG A 64 -11.99 9.08 -22.24
CA ARG A 64 -12.90 10.00 -22.98
C ARG A 64 -14.22 9.35 -23.41
N SER A 65 -14.42 8.06 -23.16
CA SER A 65 -15.55 7.31 -23.72
C SER A 65 -16.86 7.44 -22.94
N ASP A 66 -16.87 8.12 -21.79
CA ASP A 66 -17.98 8.13 -20.83
C ASP A 66 -18.45 6.70 -20.44
N THR A 67 -17.55 5.71 -20.50
CA THR A 67 -17.86 4.32 -20.13
C THR A 67 -17.66 4.07 -18.63
N VAL A 68 -16.80 4.86 -17.98
CA VAL A 68 -16.37 4.67 -16.59
C VAL A 68 -16.50 5.96 -15.79
N ASP A 69 -16.90 5.82 -14.53
CA ASP A 69 -16.86 6.88 -13.52
C ASP A 69 -15.54 6.81 -12.72
N MET A 70 -14.98 5.61 -12.61
CA MET A 70 -13.70 5.36 -11.95
C MET A 70 -12.88 4.30 -12.66
N VAL A 71 -11.57 4.32 -12.44
CA VAL A 71 -10.65 3.26 -12.87
C VAL A 71 -9.82 2.76 -11.70
N THR A 72 -9.53 1.46 -11.69
CA THR A 72 -8.42 0.91 -10.92
C THR A 72 -7.20 0.69 -11.81
N ILE A 73 -6.05 1.21 -11.40
CA ILE A 73 -4.79 1.12 -12.12
C ILE A 73 -3.99 -0.05 -11.56
N CYS A 74 -3.85 -1.10 -12.37
CA CYS A 74 -3.18 -2.37 -12.08
C CYS A 74 -1.94 -2.58 -12.97
N THR A 75 -1.43 -1.53 -13.60
CA THR A 75 -0.22 -1.54 -14.43
C THR A 75 1.07 -1.57 -13.57
N PRO A 76 2.25 -1.80 -14.16
CA PRO A 76 3.52 -1.55 -13.47
C PRO A 76 3.66 -0.09 -13.03
N HIS A 77 4.22 0.12 -11.83
CA HIS A 77 4.27 1.42 -11.16
C HIS A 77 4.95 2.58 -11.93
N PRO A 78 5.92 2.39 -12.87
CA PRO A 78 6.44 3.51 -13.64
C PRO A 78 5.39 4.24 -14.50
N SER A 79 4.25 3.59 -14.77
CA SER A 79 3.17 4.20 -15.56
C SER A 79 2.10 4.90 -14.71
N HIS A 80 2.07 4.65 -13.40
CA HIS A 80 0.98 5.09 -12.52
C HIS A 80 0.78 6.61 -12.54
N ALA A 81 1.87 7.38 -12.42
CA ALA A 81 1.79 8.84 -12.35
C ALA A 81 1.12 9.45 -13.59
N GLY A 82 1.56 9.04 -14.79
CA GLY A 82 0.95 9.50 -16.04
C GLY A 82 -0.52 9.12 -16.18
N LEU A 83 -0.88 7.90 -15.75
CA LEU A 83 -2.25 7.40 -15.81
C LEU A 83 -3.19 8.11 -14.81
N VAL A 84 -2.74 8.37 -13.58
CA VAL A 84 -3.50 9.13 -12.59
C VAL A 84 -3.74 10.56 -13.06
N ILE A 85 -2.71 11.23 -13.60
CA ILE A 85 -2.84 12.59 -14.12
C ILE A 85 -3.82 12.63 -15.30
N ALA A 86 -3.71 11.69 -16.25
CA ALA A 86 -4.62 11.61 -17.39
C ALA A 86 -6.08 11.37 -16.95
N ALA A 87 -6.30 10.52 -15.94
CA ALA A 87 -7.63 10.29 -15.39
C ALA A 87 -8.19 11.53 -14.68
N ALA A 88 -7.36 12.26 -13.94
CA ALA A 88 -7.73 13.54 -13.33
C ALA A 88 -8.13 14.59 -14.38
N GLU A 89 -7.37 14.71 -15.48
CA GLU A 89 -7.72 15.58 -16.61
C GLU A 89 -9.07 15.23 -17.27
N ALA A 90 -9.43 13.94 -17.24
CA ALA A 90 -10.70 13.44 -17.75
C ALA A 90 -11.85 13.48 -16.72
N GLY A 91 -11.59 13.86 -15.46
CA GLY A 91 -12.58 13.84 -14.38
C GLY A 91 -12.98 12.45 -13.89
N VAL A 92 -12.13 11.43 -14.12
CA VAL A 92 -12.37 10.03 -13.75
C VAL A 92 -11.68 9.72 -12.42
N HIS A 93 -12.40 9.14 -11.46
CA HIS A 93 -11.83 8.78 -10.15
C HIS A 93 -10.84 7.63 -10.24
N VAL A 94 -9.84 7.59 -9.34
CA VAL A 94 -8.73 6.64 -9.46
C VAL A 94 -8.41 5.91 -8.17
N LEU A 95 -8.36 4.58 -8.24
CA LEU A 95 -7.73 3.73 -7.25
C LEU A 95 -6.46 3.12 -7.84
N CYS A 96 -5.29 3.40 -7.27
CA CYS A 96 -4.00 3.01 -7.84
C CYS A 96 -3.32 1.90 -7.02
N GLU A 97 -2.79 0.89 -7.70
CA GLU A 97 -1.95 -0.12 -7.04
C GLU A 97 -0.69 0.47 -6.40
N LYS A 98 -0.12 -0.30 -5.48
CA LYS A 98 1.13 0.05 -4.78
C LYS A 98 2.38 -0.41 -5.55
N PRO A 99 3.53 0.23 -5.31
CA PRO A 99 3.66 1.59 -4.78
C PRO A 99 3.11 2.59 -5.80
N LEU A 100 2.64 3.77 -5.35
CA LEU A 100 2.08 4.79 -6.26
C LEU A 100 3.06 5.21 -7.36
N THR A 101 4.34 5.26 -7.01
CA THR A 101 5.50 5.55 -7.86
C THR A 101 6.75 5.33 -7.00
N ILE A 102 7.93 5.53 -7.57
CA ILE A 102 9.23 5.50 -6.88
C ILE A 102 9.81 6.91 -6.69
N ASP A 103 9.13 7.93 -7.21
CA ASP A 103 9.54 9.33 -7.16
C ASP A 103 8.53 10.15 -6.35
N LEU A 104 9.02 10.88 -5.34
CA LEU A 104 8.15 11.63 -4.46
C LEU A 104 7.47 12.81 -5.16
N GLY A 105 8.16 13.44 -6.11
CA GLY A 105 7.63 14.56 -6.89
C GLY A 105 6.52 14.11 -7.86
N GLU A 106 6.64 12.92 -8.44
CA GLU A 106 5.56 12.28 -9.18
C GLU A 106 4.34 12.02 -8.29
N ALA A 107 4.54 11.49 -7.09
CA ALA A 107 3.45 11.25 -6.16
C ALA A 107 2.73 12.55 -5.77
N ASP A 108 3.46 13.65 -5.59
CA ASP A 108 2.84 14.96 -5.35
C ASP A 108 2.02 15.41 -6.56
N ARG A 109 2.57 15.32 -7.77
CA ARG A 109 1.85 15.70 -8.99
C ARG A 109 0.56 14.91 -9.17
N MET A 110 0.56 13.63 -8.80
CA MET A 110 -0.64 12.79 -8.79
C MET A 110 -1.69 13.33 -7.81
N VAL A 111 -1.31 13.59 -6.56
CA VAL A 111 -2.20 14.14 -5.53
C VAL A 111 -2.75 15.50 -5.93
N GLU A 112 -1.89 16.42 -6.35
CA GLU A 112 -2.30 17.77 -6.75
C GLU A 112 -3.20 17.75 -8.00
N ALA A 113 -2.95 16.85 -8.97
CA ALA A 113 -3.81 16.70 -10.14
C ALA A 113 -5.22 16.24 -9.73
N ALA A 114 -5.30 15.26 -8.84
CA ALA A 114 -6.57 14.77 -8.32
C ALA A 114 -7.33 15.85 -7.54
N GLU A 115 -6.66 16.58 -6.66
CA GLU A 115 -7.23 17.69 -5.89
C GLU A 115 -7.75 18.80 -6.80
N ARG A 116 -6.96 19.23 -7.81
CA ARG A 116 -7.37 20.26 -8.77
C ARG A 116 -8.58 19.84 -9.61
N ALA A 117 -8.66 18.57 -9.98
CA ALA A 117 -9.77 18.03 -10.75
C ALA A 117 -11.01 17.73 -9.90
N GLY A 118 -10.88 17.71 -8.56
CA GLY A 118 -11.96 17.32 -7.65
C GLY A 118 -12.32 15.83 -7.74
N ILE A 119 -11.39 14.98 -8.19
CA ILE A 119 -11.62 13.53 -8.26
C ILE A 119 -11.20 12.86 -6.96
N LYS A 120 -11.89 11.78 -6.56
CA LYS A 120 -11.39 10.86 -5.55
C LYS A 120 -10.15 10.14 -6.10
N PHE A 121 -9.07 10.17 -5.34
CA PHE A 121 -7.83 9.44 -5.63
C PHE A 121 -7.40 8.67 -4.39
N GLY A 122 -7.17 7.36 -4.55
CA GLY A 122 -6.75 6.45 -3.50
C GLY A 122 -5.63 5.52 -3.92
N GLY A 123 -4.89 4.99 -2.95
CA GLY A 123 -3.85 3.97 -3.16
C GLY A 123 -4.16 2.67 -2.44
N ILE A 124 -3.78 1.53 -3.01
CA ILE A 124 -4.02 0.20 -2.43
C ILE A 124 -3.14 -0.03 -1.20
N PHE A 125 -3.79 -0.12 -0.05
CA PHE A 125 -3.23 -0.44 1.26
C PHE A 125 -4.24 -1.29 2.05
N GLN A 126 -4.60 -2.42 1.45
CA GLN A 126 -5.68 -3.31 1.89
C GLN A 126 -5.46 -3.85 3.31
N ARG A 127 -4.22 -3.86 3.81
CA ARG A 127 -3.92 -4.29 5.19
C ARG A 127 -4.59 -3.40 6.23
N ARG A 128 -4.91 -2.13 5.91
CA ARG A 128 -5.74 -1.28 6.77
C ARG A 128 -7.13 -1.86 7.00
N PHE A 129 -7.64 -2.72 6.11
CA PHE A 129 -8.97 -3.33 6.19
C PHE A 129 -9.00 -4.66 6.97
N TRP A 130 -7.86 -5.13 7.48
CA TRP A 130 -7.88 -6.26 8.41
C TRP A 130 -8.65 -5.89 9.68
N PRO A 131 -9.51 -6.78 10.21
CA PRO A 131 -10.18 -6.56 11.48
C PRO A 131 -9.18 -6.22 12.60
N ALA A 132 -8.04 -6.91 12.64
CA ALA A 132 -6.97 -6.67 13.60
C ALA A 132 -6.36 -5.27 13.45
N ALA A 133 -6.13 -4.81 12.22
CA ALA A 133 -5.57 -3.49 11.96
C ALA A 133 -6.55 -2.37 12.32
N GLN A 134 -7.82 -2.53 11.96
CA GLN A 134 -8.91 -1.61 12.30
C GLN A 134 -9.11 -1.49 13.81
N ARG A 135 -8.97 -2.60 14.54
CA ARG A 135 -9.09 -2.61 16.00
C ARG A 135 -8.00 -1.77 16.66
N ILE A 136 -6.75 -1.94 16.25
CA ILE A 136 -5.62 -1.12 16.74
C ILE A 136 -5.88 0.36 16.45
N HIS A 137 -6.26 0.71 15.23
CA HIS A 137 -6.51 2.09 14.87
C HIS A 137 -7.62 2.71 15.74
N ARG A 138 -8.73 2.00 15.96
CA ARG A 138 -9.80 2.47 16.86
C ARG A 138 -9.34 2.65 18.30
N ALA A 139 -8.54 1.74 18.84
CA ALA A 139 -8.01 1.84 20.20
C ALA A 139 -7.05 3.04 20.37
N VAL A 140 -6.24 3.32 19.34
CA VAL A 140 -5.39 4.51 19.28
C VAL A 140 -6.24 5.78 19.24
N GLU A 141 -7.21 5.88 18.33
CA GLU A 141 -8.09 7.04 18.18
C GLU A 141 -8.94 7.30 19.45
N ALA A 142 -9.34 6.24 20.14
CA ALA A 142 -10.06 6.32 21.41
C ALA A 142 -9.15 6.70 22.60
N GLY A 143 -7.83 6.79 22.41
CA GLY A 143 -6.86 7.13 23.45
C GLY A 143 -6.62 6.04 24.48
N GLU A 144 -6.97 4.78 24.18
CA GLU A 144 -6.89 3.65 25.12
C GLU A 144 -5.45 3.24 25.45
N LEU A 145 -4.51 3.54 24.54
CA LEU A 145 -3.07 3.40 24.78
C LEU A 145 -2.48 4.60 25.56
N GLY A 146 -3.25 5.66 25.79
CA GLY A 146 -2.74 6.93 26.30
C GLY A 146 -1.85 7.63 25.27
N ARG A 147 -0.80 8.33 25.73
CA ARG A 147 0.18 8.92 24.81
C ARG A 147 1.09 7.82 24.27
N MET A 148 1.32 7.81 22.96
CA MET A 148 2.21 6.84 22.33
C MET A 148 3.65 7.03 22.80
N THR A 149 4.39 5.94 22.98
CA THR A 149 5.78 5.96 23.48
C THR A 149 6.75 5.25 22.55
N LEU A 150 6.37 4.07 22.05
CA LEU A 150 7.19 3.21 21.21
C LEU A 150 6.34 2.58 20.10
N ALA A 151 6.94 2.41 18.92
CA ALA A 151 6.39 1.58 17.86
C ALA A 151 7.47 0.73 17.18
N GLU A 152 7.05 -0.44 16.71
CA GLU A 152 7.90 -1.39 16.01
C GLU A 152 7.24 -1.76 14.68
N CYS A 153 8.01 -1.71 13.60
CA CYS A 153 7.63 -2.23 12.28
C CYS A 153 8.68 -3.24 11.85
N GLN A 154 8.34 -4.52 11.87
CA GLN A 154 9.25 -5.62 11.54
C GLN A 154 8.72 -6.33 10.30
N VAL A 155 9.58 -6.49 9.29
CA VAL A 155 9.30 -7.28 8.08
C VAL A 155 10.45 -8.24 7.88
N ARG A 156 10.25 -9.51 8.24
CA ARG A 156 11.31 -10.51 8.33
C ARG A 156 10.92 -11.72 7.50
N ILE A 157 11.18 -11.64 6.20
CA ILE A 157 10.69 -12.60 5.22
C ILE A 157 11.84 -13.24 4.46
N TRP A 158 11.55 -14.38 3.81
CA TRP A 158 12.50 -15.05 2.92
C TRP A 158 12.13 -14.82 1.46
N ARG A 159 13.07 -14.35 0.64
CA ARG A 159 12.92 -14.33 -0.83
C ARG A 159 14.03 -15.13 -1.49
N PRO A 160 13.73 -16.29 -2.11
CA PRO A 160 14.74 -17.05 -2.81
C PRO A 160 15.07 -16.41 -4.17
N ARG A 161 16.16 -16.82 -4.82
CA ARG A 161 16.59 -16.29 -6.12
C ARG A 161 15.48 -16.32 -7.17
N GLU A 162 14.67 -17.37 -7.18
CA GLU A 162 13.56 -17.57 -8.11
C GLU A 162 12.50 -16.46 -8.02
N TYR A 163 12.33 -15.86 -6.84
CA TYR A 163 11.42 -14.72 -6.66
C TYR A 163 11.87 -13.52 -7.49
N PHE A 164 13.15 -13.18 -7.43
CA PHE A 164 13.72 -12.04 -8.16
C PHE A 164 13.86 -12.34 -9.65
N ALA A 165 14.11 -13.60 -10.03
CA ALA A 165 14.20 -14.01 -11.42
C ALA A 165 12.84 -14.09 -12.15
N ARG A 166 11.72 -14.08 -11.40
CA ARG A 166 10.37 -14.26 -11.96
C ARG A 166 9.99 -13.17 -12.97
N ASP A 167 10.31 -11.91 -12.66
CA ASP A 167 9.96 -10.77 -13.50
C ASP A 167 11.18 -9.86 -13.66
N ALA A 168 11.50 -9.44 -14.88
CA ALA A 168 12.73 -8.72 -15.21
C ALA A 168 12.91 -7.35 -14.52
N TRP A 169 11.83 -6.81 -13.94
CA TRP A 169 11.81 -5.53 -13.21
C TRP A 169 12.23 -5.65 -11.75
N ARG A 170 12.20 -6.86 -11.17
CA ARG A 170 12.52 -7.10 -9.75
C ARG A 170 14.02 -7.01 -9.48
N GLY A 171 14.38 -6.64 -8.26
CA GLY A 171 15.73 -6.56 -7.74
C GLY A 171 16.54 -5.38 -8.28
N LYS A 172 15.90 -4.36 -8.88
CA LYS A 172 16.58 -3.29 -9.62
C LYS A 172 16.12 -1.90 -9.21
N TRP A 173 17.04 -1.00 -8.88
CA TRP A 173 16.73 0.40 -8.57
C TRP A 173 16.01 1.11 -9.72
N THR A 174 16.43 0.83 -10.96
CA THR A 174 15.90 1.52 -12.15
C THR A 174 14.44 1.16 -12.47
N THR A 175 13.96 0.01 -12.01
CA THR A 175 12.64 -0.49 -12.37
C THR A 175 11.75 -0.77 -11.18
N GLU A 176 12.24 -1.36 -10.09
CA GLU A 176 11.47 -1.58 -8.84
C GLU A 176 11.60 -0.41 -7.86
N GLY A 177 12.68 0.38 -7.95
CA GLY A 177 12.91 1.54 -7.08
C GLY A 177 13.33 1.21 -5.64
N GLY A 178 13.49 -0.07 -5.32
CA GLY A 178 13.88 -0.56 -4.00
C GLY A 178 13.64 -2.06 -3.87
N GLY A 179 14.05 -2.65 -2.75
CA GLY A 179 13.90 -4.09 -2.50
C GLY A 179 12.99 -4.36 -1.31
N ALA A 180 13.60 -4.63 -0.16
CA ALA A 180 12.90 -4.99 1.06
C ALA A 180 11.85 -3.94 1.48
N LEU A 181 12.14 -2.64 1.35
CA LEU A 181 11.18 -1.60 1.76
C LEU A 181 10.08 -1.39 0.73
N MET A 182 10.48 -1.06 -0.51
CA MET A 182 9.56 -0.60 -1.56
C MET A 182 8.49 -1.63 -1.91
N ASN A 183 8.87 -2.91 -2.00
CA ASN A 183 7.92 -3.94 -2.42
C ASN A 183 7.28 -4.69 -1.25
N GLN A 184 8.08 -5.00 -0.22
CA GLN A 184 7.67 -5.92 0.85
C GLN A 184 7.13 -5.18 2.07
N ALA A 185 7.88 -4.20 2.58
CA ALA A 185 7.56 -3.54 3.83
C ALA A 185 6.57 -2.37 3.70
N VAL A 186 6.30 -1.91 2.49
CA VAL A 186 5.46 -0.72 2.23
C VAL A 186 4.12 -0.75 2.96
N HIS A 187 3.43 -1.90 3.02
CA HIS A 187 2.16 -1.99 3.77
C HIS A 187 2.34 -2.02 5.28
N ALA A 188 3.47 -2.53 5.81
CA ALA A 188 3.75 -2.48 7.25
C ALA A 188 4.13 -1.06 7.68
N ILE A 189 4.90 -0.35 6.84
CA ILE A 189 5.24 1.06 7.02
C ILE A 189 3.99 1.93 7.00
N ASP A 190 3.05 1.63 6.10
CA ASP A 190 1.74 2.28 6.06
C ASP A 190 0.97 2.13 7.38
N LEU A 191 0.82 0.90 7.90
CA LEU A 191 0.18 0.66 9.19
C LEU A 191 0.91 1.37 10.34
N PHE A 192 2.25 1.30 10.34
CA PHE A 192 3.10 1.95 11.34
C PHE A 192 2.88 3.47 11.40
N GLN A 193 2.87 4.14 10.25
CA GLN A 193 2.54 5.56 10.11
C GLN A 193 1.07 5.82 10.50
N TRP A 194 0.14 4.96 10.10
CA TRP A 194 -1.29 5.14 10.34
C TRP A 194 -1.65 5.07 11.84
N TYR A 195 -0.98 4.22 12.60
CA TYR A 195 -1.19 4.13 14.05
C TYR A 195 -0.48 5.25 14.83
N MET A 196 0.71 5.65 14.41
CA MET A 196 1.55 6.53 15.24
C MET A 196 1.43 8.01 14.90
N GLY A 197 0.87 8.33 13.73
CA GLY A 197 0.78 9.71 13.25
C GLY A 197 2.09 10.22 12.65
N PRO A 198 2.20 11.54 12.39
CA PRO A 198 3.26 12.12 11.58
C PRO A 198 4.67 11.87 12.11
N ILE A 199 5.64 11.68 11.22
CA ILE A 199 7.06 11.53 11.52
C ILE A 199 7.76 12.89 11.39
N THR A 200 8.76 13.14 12.25
CA THR A 200 9.57 14.37 12.27
C THR A 200 11.03 14.13 11.95
N GLU A 201 11.57 12.95 12.26
CA GLU A 201 12.96 12.59 11.96
C GLU A 201 13.09 11.09 11.67
N ILE A 202 13.92 10.74 10.69
CA ILE A 202 14.33 9.37 10.37
C ILE A 202 15.84 9.30 10.26
N PHE A 203 16.43 8.25 10.80
CA PHE A 203 17.81 7.87 10.52
C PHE A 203 17.87 6.38 10.18
N GLY A 204 18.41 6.06 9.00
CA GLY A 204 18.34 4.69 8.47
C GLY A 204 19.62 4.23 7.79
N ARG A 205 19.79 2.91 7.74
CA ARG A 205 20.80 2.23 6.95
C ARG A 205 20.17 1.07 6.20
N TYR A 206 20.54 0.94 4.94
CA TYR A 206 20.21 -0.22 4.12
C TYR A 206 21.48 -0.81 3.51
N ALA A 207 21.43 -2.10 3.19
CA ALA A 207 22.47 -2.78 2.46
C ALA A 207 21.90 -3.96 1.65
N THR A 208 22.69 -4.43 0.69
CA THR A 208 22.49 -5.69 0.00
C THR A 208 23.51 -6.68 0.56
N LEU A 209 23.08 -7.55 1.46
CA LEU A 209 23.96 -8.39 2.28
C LEU A 209 23.96 -9.86 1.86
N LEU A 210 22.88 -10.36 1.24
CA LEU A 210 22.75 -11.77 0.86
C LEU A 210 22.55 -11.97 -0.64
N HIS A 211 21.78 -11.10 -1.28
CA HIS A 211 21.29 -11.32 -2.65
C HIS A 211 22.10 -10.55 -3.73
N GLY A 212 23.22 -9.94 -3.35
CA GLY A 212 23.99 -9.00 -4.19
C GLY A 212 24.55 -9.57 -5.50
N ASP A 213 24.56 -10.91 -5.65
CA ASP A 213 24.95 -11.56 -6.90
C ASP A 213 23.92 -11.38 -8.04
N TYR A 214 22.70 -10.94 -7.74
CA TYR A 214 21.61 -10.87 -8.72
C TYR A 214 20.55 -9.78 -8.48
N ILE A 215 20.70 -8.99 -7.42
CA ILE A 215 19.93 -7.76 -7.20
C ILE A 215 20.89 -6.61 -6.93
N ASP A 216 20.51 -5.38 -7.29
CA ASP A 216 21.25 -4.16 -6.94
C ASP A 216 20.58 -3.33 -5.84
N VAL A 217 19.33 -3.66 -5.49
CA VAL A 217 18.54 -3.03 -4.41
C VAL A 217 18.84 -3.61 -3.03
N GLU A 218 18.32 -2.97 -1.98
CA GLU A 218 18.51 -3.41 -0.61
C GLU A 218 17.74 -4.69 -0.27
N ASP A 219 18.36 -5.58 0.49
CA ASP A 219 17.73 -6.77 1.06
C ASP A 219 17.63 -6.73 2.59
N THR A 220 18.31 -5.77 3.24
CA THR A 220 18.37 -5.61 4.69
C THR A 220 18.37 -4.14 5.07
N VAL A 221 17.48 -3.74 5.99
CA VAL A 221 17.29 -2.35 6.44
C VAL A 221 17.02 -2.29 7.93
N VAL A 222 17.62 -1.28 8.59
CA VAL A 222 17.25 -0.83 9.93
C VAL A 222 17.16 0.69 9.95
N ALA A 223 16.10 1.23 10.55
CA ALA A 223 15.93 2.67 10.74
C ALA A 223 15.28 3.01 12.09
N THR A 224 15.68 4.14 12.66
CA THR A 224 15.05 4.76 13.83
C THR A 224 14.20 5.95 13.40
N VAL A 225 13.08 6.15 14.10
CA VAL A 225 12.05 7.13 13.77
C VAL A 225 11.72 7.98 15.01
N VAL A 226 11.51 9.28 14.82
CA VAL A 226 10.93 10.20 15.81
C VAL A 226 9.60 10.72 15.30
N PHE A 227 8.52 10.48 16.04
CA PHE A 227 7.19 10.93 15.72
C PHE A 227 6.90 12.34 16.26
N ALA A 228 5.95 13.05 15.63
CA ALA A 228 5.54 14.39 16.05
C ALA A 228 4.92 14.42 17.46
N ASN A 229 4.37 13.30 17.92
CA ASN A 229 3.87 13.13 19.29
C ASN A 229 4.99 12.84 20.32
N GLY A 230 6.26 12.81 19.89
CA GLY A 230 7.42 12.55 20.73
C GLY A 230 7.74 11.07 20.94
N ALA A 231 6.92 10.15 20.42
CA ALA A 231 7.21 8.73 20.45
C ALA A 231 8.43 8.40 19.58
N LEU A 232 9.10 7.29 19.92
CA LEU A 232 10.17 6.73 19.10
C LEU A 232 9.69 5.48 18.38
N GLY A 233 10.35 5.12 17.29
CA GLY A 233 10.07 3.87 16.61
C GLY A 233 11.26 3.27 15.90
N ILE A 234 11.10 1.99 15.55
CA ILE A 234 12.07 1.24 14.77
C ILE A 234 11.38 0.59 13.57
N ILE A 235 12.04 0.68 12.42
CA ILE A 235 11.67 -0.04 11.20
C ILE A 235 12.81 -1.01 10.89
N GLU A 236 12.50 -2.29 10.82
CA GLU A 236 13.39 -3.36 10.37
C GLU A 236 12.73 -4.07 9.19
N ALA A 237 13.47 -4.22 8.08
CA ALA A 237 12.99 -4.96 6.92
C ALA A 237 14.11 -5.80 6.33
N ALA A 238 13.86 -7.09 6.14
CA ALA A 238 14.82 -8.02 5.56
C ALA A 238 14.13 -9.08 4.71
N THR A 239 14.67 -9.35 3.51
CA THR A 239 14.29 -10.49 2.66
C THR A 239 15.21 -11.70 2.85
N THR A 240 16.15 -11.59 3.80
CA THR A 240 17.23 -12.54 4.08
C THR A 240 16.88 -13.53 5.21
N VAL A 241 15.71 -13.42 5.83
CA VAL A 241 15.35 -14.16 7.04
C VAL A 241 14.69 -15.48 6.69
N LYS A 242 15.33 -16.59 7.04
CA LYS A 242 14.84 -17.97 6.84
C LYS A 242 14.83 -18.74 8.16
N PRO A 243 13.70 -19.32 8.61
CA PRO A 243 12.38 -19.31 7.96
C PRO A 243 11.71 -17.92 7.97
N ASP A 244 10.70 -17.75 7.13
CA ASP A 244 9.89 -16.53 7.06
C ASP A 244 9.16 -16.29 8.40
N LEU A 245 9.33 -15.10 8.98
CA LEU A 245 8.70 -14.67 10.24
C LEU A 245 7.56 -13.67 10.02
N GLY A 246 7.25 -13.37 8.77
CA GLY A 246 6.19 -12.47 8.37
C GLY A 246 6.49 -11.01 8.72
N PHE A 247 5.42 -10.28 8.99
CA PHE A 247 5.43 -8.85 9.25
C PHE A 247 4.59 -8.54 10.48
N LYS A 248 5.13 -7.69 11.35
CA LYS A 248 4.53 -7.30 12.61
C LYS A 248 4.62 -5.79 12.77
N VAL A 249 3.51 -5.18 13.14
CA VAL A 249 3.48 -3.80 13.62
C VAL A 249 2.95 -3.80 15.04
N ALA A 250 3.71 -3.23 15.97
CA ALA A 250 3.34 -3.14 17.37
C ALA A 250 3.43 -1.69 17.84
N VAL A 251 2.51 -1.29 18.70
CA VAL A 251 2.47 0.06 19.27
C VAL A 251 2.21 0.02 20.76
N HIS A 252 2.81 0.97 21.47
CA HIS A 252 2.80 1.07 22.92
C HIS A 252 2.48 2.50 23.36
N GLY A 253 1.87 2.63 24.53
CA GLY A 253 1.64 3.94 25.12
C GLY A 253 1.69 3.98 26.64
N THR A 254 1.44 5.17 27.19
CA THR A 254 1.56 5.46 28.62
C THR A 254 0.53 4.75 29.50
N SER A 255 -0.47 4.08 28.93
CA SER A 255 -1.37 3.21 29.70
C SER A 255 -0.73 1.87 30.12
N ASN A 256 0.54 1.64 29.72
CA ASN A 256 1.26 0.38 29.82
C ASN A 256 0.70 -0.73 28.90
N ALA A 257 -0.24 -0.39 28.01
CA ALA A 257 -0.75 -1.32 27.03
C ALA A 257 0.16 -1.41 25.79
N MET A 258 0.21 -2.60 25.22
CA MET A 258 0.80 -2.93 23.93
C MET A 258 -0.24 -3.67 23.10
N VAL A 259 -0.36 -3.29 21.83
CA VAL A 259 -1.16 -4.00 20.84
C VAL A 259 -0.32 -4.22 19.58
N SER A 260 -0.52 -5.35 18.91
CA SER A 260 0.14 -5.62 17.63
C SER A 260 -0.78 -6.25 16.61
N VAL A 261 -0.39 -6.11 15.35
CA VAL A 261 -0.92 -6.88 14.23
C VAL A 261 0.23 -7.67 13.62
N TRP A 262 0.02 -8.97 13.42
CA TRP A 262 1.01 -9.89 12.90
C TRP A 262 0.40 -10.75 11.80
N GLU A 263 1.07 -10.82 10.65
CA GLU A 263 0.69 -11.70 9.54
C GLU A 263 1.83 -12.70 9.29
N GLN A 264 1.54 -14.00 9.48
CA GLN A 264 2.46 -15.10 9.21
C GLN A 264 1.67 -16.41 8.89
N PRO A 265 1.95 -17.10 7.76
CA PRO A 265 2.84 -16.69 6.67
C PRO A 265 2.26 -15.51 5.89
N GLU A 266 3.04 -14.91 4.99
CA GLU A 266 2.52 -13.92 4.06
C GLU A 266 1.33 -14.42 3.23
N GLY A 267 0.37 -13.54 3.00
CA GLY A 267 -0.84 -13.80 2.24
C GLY A 267 -2.05 -14.18 3.10
N VAL A 268 -1.96 -14.10 4.42
CA VAL A 268 -3.08 -14.38 5.35
C VAL A 268 -3.62 -13.08 5.96
N ALA A 269 -4.78 -13.13 6.61
CA ALA A 269 -5.25 -12.00 7.41
C ALA A 269 -4.31 -11.76 8.60
N GLY A 270 -3.95 -10.51 8.86
CA GLY A 270 -3.24 -10.14 10.08
C GLY A 270 -4.11 -10.36 11.32
N VAL A 271 -3.51 -10.83 12.40
CA VAL A 271 -4.17 -11.11 13.69
C VAL A 271 -3.60 -10.24 14.80
N ASN A 272 -4.36 -10.01 15.87
CA ASN A 272 -3.85 -9.35 17.06
C ASN A 272 -3.18 -10.37 17.99
N ASP A 273 -1.88 -10.64 17.78
CA ASP A 273 -1.13 -11.60 18.60
C ASP A 273 -0.77 -11.07 20.00
N LEU A 274 -0.79 -9.74 20.18
CA LEU A 274 -0.68 -9.08 21.48
C LEU A 274 -1.80 -8.05 21.61
N TRP A 275 -2.47 -8.07 22.76
CA TRP A 275 -3.45 -7.07 23.16
C TRP A 275 -3.51 -6.97 24.68
N THR A 276 -2.95 -5.92 25.27
CA THR A 276 -2.84 -5.79 26.74
C THR A 276 -3.58 -4.57 27.30
N ILE A 277 -4.57 -4.06 26.58
CA ILE A 277 -5.51 -3.07 27.11
C ILE A 277 -6.41 -3.79 28.13
N ALA A 278 -6.44 -3.29 29.36
CA ALA A 278 -7.14 -3.95 30.46
C ALA A 278 -8.65 -4.08 30.18
N GLY A 279 -9.19 -5.29 30.31
CA GLY A 279 -10.60 -5.59 30.08
C GLY A 279 -10.98 -5.77 28.61
N GLN A 280 -9.99 -5.93 27.72
CA GLN A 280 -10.18 -6.23 26.29
C GLN A 280 -9.33 -7.45 25.85
N GLU A 281 -8.97 -8.33 26.78
CA GLU A 281 -8.09 -9.48 26.53
C GLU A 281 -8.68 -10.47 25.51
N GLU A 282 -9.99 -10.44 25.25
CA GLU A 282 -10.66 -11.23 24.22
C GLU A 282 -10.24 -10.87 22.79
N HIS A 283 -9.52 -9.75 22.61
CA HIS A 283 -8.97 -9.35 21.32
C HIS A 283 -7.66 -10.06 20.96
N ILE A 284 -7.07 -10.84 21.88
CA ILE A 284 -5.90 -11.65 21.55
C ILE A 284 -6.33 -12.82 20.66
N ASP A 285 -5.89 -12.77 19.42
CA ASP A 285 -5.97 -13.87 18.47
C ASP A 285 -4.67 -14.67 18.53
N VAL A 286 -4.68 -15.74 19.33
CA VAL A 286 -3.61 -16.74 19.25
C VAL A 286 -3.79 -17.47 17.92
N PHE A 287 -2.72 -17.60 17.12
CA PHE A 287 -2.64 -18.65 16.11
C PHE A 287 -2.74 -20.00 16.84
N ALA A 288 -3.96 -20.43 17.18
CA ALA A 288 -4.17 -21.76 17.69
C ALA A 288 -3.68 -22.70 16.58
N ASP A 289 -2.75 -23.59 16.91
CA ASP A 289 -2.38 -24.70 16.04
C ASP A 289 -3.68 -25.36 15.57
N GLY A 290 -4.02 -25.17 14.29
CA GLY A 290 -5.23 -25.75 13.69
C GLY A 290 -6.41 -24.82 13.37
N ARG A 291 -6.35 -23.49 13.57
CA ARG A 291 -7.31 -22.61 12.87
C ARG A 291 -6.91 -22.47 11.40
N GLU A 292 -7.86 -22.65 10.48
CA GLU A 292 -7.66 -22.29 9.08
C GLU A 292 -7.33 -20.80 9.00
N LYS A 293 -6.19 -20.48 8.43
CA LYS A 293 -5.77 -19.08 8.26
C LYS A 293 -6.62 -18.48 7.15
N GLU A 294 -7.44 -17.49 7.49
CA GLU A 294 -8.23 -16.78 6.49
C GLU A 294 -7.29 -16.16 5.44
N PRO A 295 -7.50 -16.45 4.14
CA PRO A 295 -6.70 -15.84 3.09
C PRO A 295 -6.79 -14.32 3.14
N GLY A 296 -5.64 -13.65 3.09
CA GLY A 296 -5.54 -12.19 2.96
C GLY A 296 -5.98 -11.68 1.58
N PHE A 297 -6.13 -12.59 0.63
CA PHE A 297 -6.53 -12.32 -0.75
C PHE A 297 -7.70 -13.26 -1.14
N PRO A 298 -8.70 -12.78 -1.89
CA PRO A 298 -8.87 -11.41 -2.39
C PRO A 298 -9.64 -10.48 -1.44
N GLU A 299 -10.10 -10.97 -0.28
CA GLU A 299 -11.13 -10.32 0.52
C GLU A 299 -10.80 -8.87 0.94
N PHE A 300 -9.59 -8.61 1.43
CA PHE A 300 -9.26 -7.25 1.89
C PHE A 300 -9.07 -6.26 0.74
N HIS A 301 -8.69 -6.71 -0.45
CA HIS A 301 -8.74 -5.86 -1.65
C HIS A 301 -10.20 -5.53 -1.98
N ARG A 302 -11.08 -6.54 -1.92
CA ARG A 302 -12.52 -6.33 -2.14
C ARG A 302 -13.10 -5.30 -1.17
N LEU A 303 -12.75 -5.36 0.12
CA LEU A 303 -13.20 -4.37 1.10
C LEU A 303 -12.69 -2.96 0.79
N GLN A 304 -11.43 -2.80 0.40
CA GLN A 304 -10.89 -1.49 0.03
C GLN A 304 -11.53 -0.95 -1.26
N ILE A 305 -11.69 -1.79 -2.28
CA ILE A 305 -12.35 -1.41 -3.54
C ILE A 305 -13.81 -1.02 -3.27
N ALA A 306 -14.51 -1.75 -2.39
CA ALA A 306 -15.87 -1.42 -1.97
C ALA A 306 -15.94 -0.05 -1.27
N ASP A 307 -15.00 0.23 -0.36
CA ASP A 307 -14.90 1.54 0.27
C ASP A 307 -14.69 2.66 -0.76
N PHE A 308 -13.79 2.46 -1.72
CA PHE A 308 -13.53 3.46 -2.75
C PHE A 308 -14.75 3.68 -3.67
N VAL A 309 -15.42 2.61 -4.10
CA VAL A 309 -16.66 2.67 -4.88
C VAL A 309 -17.72 3.47 -4.12
N ARG A 310 -17.92 3.18 -2.83
CA ARG A 310 -18.86 3.95 -2.00
C ARG A 310 -18.43 5.39 -1.81
N ALA A 311 -17.13 5.67 -1.65
CA ALA A 311 -16.61 7.03 -1.55
C ALA A 311 -16.95 7.87 -2.80
N VAL A 312 -16.92 7.25 -3.98
CA VAL A 312 -17.37 7.87 -5.24
C VAL A 312 -18.89 8.10 -5.24
N GLN A 313 -19.70 7.14 -4.78
CA GLN A 313 -21.16 7.29 -4.73
C GLN A 313 -21.64 8.36 -3.75
N GLU A 314 -21.02 8.39 -2.58
CA GLU A 314 -21.38 9.22 -1.43
C GLU A 314 -20.68 10.59 -1.44
N ASP A 315 -19.80 10.84 -2.43
CA ASP A 315 -18.94 12.02 -2.52
C ASP A 315 -18.16 12.31 -1.22
N ARG A 316 -17.57 11.27 -0.63
CA ARG A 316 -16.68 11.38 0.53
C ARG A 316 -15.25 10.99 0.16
N GLU A 317 -14.30 11.25 1.05
CA GLU A 317 -12.96 10.71 0.90
C GLU A 317 -12.93 9.18 1.10
N PRO A 318 -12.14 8.44 0.32
CA PRO A 318 -11.88 7.03 0.60
C PRO A 318 -11.03 6.88 1.86
N ALA A 319 -11.07 5.70 2.49
CA ALA A 319 -10.31 5.41 3.71
C ALA A 319 -8.79 5.50 3.52
N VAL A 320 -8.32 5.34 2.28
CA VAL A 320 -6.92 5.56 1.90
C VAL A 320 -6.87 6.47 0.68
N THR A 321 -6.70 7.77 0.93
CA THR A 321 -6.49 8.75 -0.13
C THR A 321 -5.10 8.61 -0.75
N GLY A 322 -4.90 9.21 -1.92
CA GLY A 322 -3.58 9.30 -2.55
C GLY A 322 -2.56 10.00 -1.66
N ALA A 323 -2.99 11.01 -0.89
CA ALA A 323 -2.16 11.70 0.08
C ALA A 323 -1.73 10.79 1.25
N GLU A 324 -2.62 9.91 1.73
CA GLU A 324 -2.26 8.89 2.74
C GLU A 324 -1.29 7.86 2.16
N ALA A 325 -1.58 7.33 0.97
CA ALA A 325 -0.76 6.35 0.27
C ALA A 325 0.66 6.87 -0.03
N ARG A 326 0.79 8.17 -0.32
CA ARG A 326 2.08 8.85 -0.53
C ARG A 326 2.99 8.78 0.71
N LYS A 327 2.46 8.80 1.94
CA LYS A 327 3.28 8.86 3.17
C LYS A 327 4.20 7.65 3.32
N ALA A 328 3.73 6.45 2.95
CA ALA A 328 4.56 5.25 3.01
C ALA A 328 5.76 5.36 2.06
N LEU A 329 5.54 5.85 0.83
CA LEU A 329 6.62 6.12 -0.13
C LEU A 329 7.61 7.16 0.44
N GLU A 330 7.10 8.24 1.01
CA GLU A 330 7.91 9.31 1.60
C GLU A 330 8.86 8.80 2.70
N ILE A 331 8.36 7.93 3.59
CA ILE A 331 9.15 7.29 4.64
C ILE A 331 10.26 6.42 4.04
N ILE A 332 9.92 5.61 3.03
CA ILE A 332 10.89 4.72 2.35
C ILE A 332 12.00 5.54 1.71
N LEU A 333 11.65 6.60 0.98
CA LEU A 333 12.62 7.48 0.33
C LEU A 333 13.48 8.25 1.33
N ALA A 334 12.92 8.64 2.49
CA ALA A 334 13.69 9.24 3.58
C ALA A 334 14.73 8.27 4.15
N ILE A 335 14.38 6.98 4.34
CA ILE A 335 15.34 5.95 4.78
C ILE A 335 16.45 5.78 3.75
N TYR A 336 16.12 5.72 2.45
CA TYR A 336 17.12 5.62 1.40
C TYR A 336 18.07 6.83 1.38
N HIS A 337 17.51 8.03 1.47
CA HIS A 337 18.30 9.26 1.52
C HIS A 337 19.21 9.31 2.75
N SER A 338 18.68 8.94 3.93
CA SER A 338 19.46 8.87 5.17
C SER A 338 20.64 7.91 5.08
N SER A 339 20.43 6.74 4.46
CA SER A 339 21.49 5.75 4.28
C SER A 339 22.59 6.24 3.33
N ARG A 340 22.21 6.88 2.21
CA ARG A 340 23.16 7.41 1.21
C ARG A 340 23.99 8.58 1.74
N THR A 341 23.35 9.50 2.45
CA THR A 341 24.02 10.70 2.98
C THR A 341 24.73 10.45 4.31
N GLY A 342 24.35 9.39 5.01
CA GLY A 342 24.81 9.09 6.34
C GLY A 342 24.24 10.00 7.43
N LEU A 343 23.25 10.84 7.12
CA LEU A 343 22.68 11.87 8.00
C LEU A 343 21.20 11.58 8.35
N PRO A 344 20.69 12.11 9.48
CA PRO A 344 19.26 12.07 9.77
C PRO A 344 18.48 12.97 8.81
N VAL A 345 17.25 12.57 8.53
CA VAL A 345 16.33 13.23 7.62
C VAL A 345 15.17 13.79 8.43
N ARG A 346 14.91 15.09 8.29
CA ARG A 346 13.84 15.80 9.01
C ARG A 346 12.67 16.11 8.09
N PHE A 347 11.48 16.12 8.68
CA PHE A 347 10.22 16.38 7.97
C PHE A 347 9.70 17.81 8.26
N PRO A 348 9.00 18.47 7.31
CA PRO A 348 8.74 18.00 5.94
C PRO A 348 10.04 17.89 5.13
N LEU A 349 10.11 16.90 4.25
CA LEU A 349 11.32 16.60 3.47
C LEU A 349 11.72 17.76 2.58
N ASP A 350 13.00 18.12 2.61
CA ASP A 350 13.59 18.97 1.58
C ASP A 350 13.71 18.18 0.27
N ARG A 351 12.81 18.49 -0.66
CA ARG A 351 12.72 17.80 -1.95
C ARG A 351 13.94 18.01 -2.82
N ALA A 352 14.60 19.17 -2.73
CA ALA A 352 15.80 19.46 -3.50
C ALA A 352 16.97 18.59 -3.03
N ALA A 353 17.06 18.35 -1.71
CA ALA A 353 18.07 17.47 -1.13
C ALA A 353 17.86 15.99 -1.52
N LEU A 354 16.60 15.54 -1.60
CA LEU A 354 16.25 14.18 -2.00
C LEU A 354 16.73 13.84 -3.43
N VAL A 355 16.41 14.70 -4.40
CA VAL A 355 16.77 14.51 -5.82
C VAL A 355 18.29 14.55 -6.02
N ALA A 356 18.99 15.45 -5.34
CA ALA A 356 20.44 15.58 -5.45
C ALA A 356 21.22 14.34 -4.96
N ALA A 357 20.62 13.52 -4.08
CA ALA A 357 21.23 12.29 -3.55
C ALA A 357 20.78 11.00 -4.26
N GLN A 358 19.91 11.11 -5.28
CA GLN A 358 19.53 10.02 -6.18
C GLN A 358 20.37 9.99 -7.47
N ALA A 359 21.01 11.12 -7.80
CA ALA A 359 22.03 11.25 -8.85
C ALA A 359 23.41 10.82 -8.35
#